data_AF-A0A1I2JBB1-F1
#
_entry.id   AF-A0A1I2JBB1-F1
#
_cell.length_a   1.000
_cell.length_b   1.000
_cell.length_c   1.000
_cell.angle_alpha   90.00
_cell.angle_beta   90.00
_cell.angle_gamma   90.00
#
_symmetry.space_group_name_H-M   'P 1'
#
loop_
_entity.id
_entity.type
_entity.pdbx_description
1 polymer ?
#
loop_
_entity_poly.entity_id
_entity_poly.type
_entity_poly.pdbx_seq_one_letter_code
_entity_poly.pdbx_strand_id
1 'polypeptide(L)'
;MPNILEILLVLAPEVSFANIAKLSNIITTIFRLSVLVTTRAIGRFGSLSTRSVERFYAPKPLGWTLIRVLLFRTFLFDASSVSIRFR
;
A
#
# COMPACT_ATOMS: atom_id res chain seq x y z
N MET A 1 15.64 -6.82 1.33
CA MET A 1 14.30 -6.69 0.71
C MET A 1 13.90 -5.24 0.80
N PRO A 2 13.37 -4.62 -0.27
CA PRO A 2 12.89 -3.23 -0.18
C PRO A 2 11.90 -3.09 0.97
N ASN A 3 12.03 -2.01 1.73
CA ASN A 3 11.12 -1.73 2.84
C ASN A 3 9.72 -1.53 2.25
N ILE A 4 8.68 -2.16 2.82
CA ILE A 4 7.29 -2.01 2.33
C ILE A 4 6.91 -0.52 2.23
N LEU A 5 7.44 0.30 3.14
CA LEU A 5 7.26 1.76 3.08
C LEU A 5 7.80 2.36 1.78
N GLU A 6 9.01 1.98 1.34
CA GLU A 6 9.64 2.49 0.11
C GLU A 6 8.83 2.12 -1.13
N ILE A 7 8.27 0.91 -1.18
CA ILE A 7 7.39 0.48 -2.27
C ILE A 7 6.12 1.35 -2.30
N LEU A 8 5.52 1.61 -1.14
CA LEU A 8 4.28 2.36 -1.03
C LEU A 8 4.45 3.88 -1.22
N LEU A 9 5.67 4.41 -1.21
CA LEU A 9 5.92 5.83 -1.49
C LEU A 9 5.45 6.24 -2.89
N VAL A 10 5.33 5.30 -3.82
CA VAL A 10 4.75 5.54 -5.15
C VAL A 10 3.30 6.07 -5.09
N LEU A 11 2.61 5.86 -3.96
CA LEU A 11 1.24 6.31 -3.73
C LEU A 11 1.15 7.75 -3.20
N ALA A 12 2.29 8.43 -2.98
CA ALA A 12 2.33 9.80 -2.47
C ALA A 12 1.50 10.84 -3.27
N PRO A 13 1.27 10.68 -4.60
CA PRO A 13 0.38 11.58 -5.33
C PRO A 13 -1.09 11.54 -4.85
N GLU A 14 -1.54 10.42 -4.28
CA GLU A 14 -2.95 10.15 -3.96
C GLU A 14 -3.21 9.98 -2.46
N VAL A 15 -2.18 9.60 -1.72
CA VAL A 15 -2.30 9.21 -0.32
C VAL A 15 -1.26 9.99 0.48
N SER A 16 -1.70 10.64 1.55
CA SER A 16 -0.78 11.35 2.44
C SER A 16 0.29 10.41 3.01
N PHE A 17 1.50 10.91 3.23
CA PHE A 17 2.60 10.12 3.80
C PHE A 17 2.20 9.43 5.13
N ALA A 18 1.42 10.09 5.98
CA ALA A 18 0.93 9.50 7.22
C ALA A 18 0.05 8.26 6.99
N ASN A 19 -0.81 8.29 5.96
CA ASN A 19 -1.62 7.14 5.57
C ASN A 19 -0.78 6.05 4.89
N ILE A 20 0.24 6.41 4.12
CA ILE A 20 1.20 5.47 3.53
C ILE A 20 1.99 4.74 4.63
N ALA A 21 2.52 5.47 5.62
CA ALA A 21 3.23 4.89 6.75
C ALA A 21 2.32 3.96 7.57
N LYS A 22 1.08 4.38 7.81
CA LYS A 22 0.08 3.54 8.49
C LYS A 22 -0.25 2.28 7.68
N LEU A 23 -0.42 2.40 6.37
CA LEU A 23 -0.65 1.27 5.47
C LEU A 23 0.53 0.29 5.49
N SER A 24 1.76 0.80 5.45
CA SER A 24 2.98 0.00 5.57
C SER A 24 3.00 -0.83 6.85
N ASN A 25 2.67 -0.20 7.99
CA ASN A 25 2.62 -0.90 9.28
C ASN A 25 1.52 -1.97 9.30
N ILE A 26 0.34 -1.66 8.75
CA ILE A 26 -0.76 -2.63 8.64
C ILE A 26 -0.34 -3.83 7.78
N ILE A 27 0.22 -3.61 6.59
CA ILE A 27 0.67 -4.68 5.69
C ILE A 27 1.77 -5.51 6.34
N THR A 28 2.76 -4.86 6.96
CA THR A 28 3.83 -5.54 7.69
C THR A 28 3.27 -6.41 8.81
N THR A 29 2.27 -5.92 9.53
CA THR A 29 1.58 -6.69 10.56
C THR A 29 0.88 -7.90 9.96
N ILE A 30 0.10 -7.71 8.88
CA ILE A 30 -0.61 -8.78 8.18
C ILE A 30 0.34 -9.90 7.75
N PHE A 31 1.49 -9.56 7.15
CA PHE A 31 2.48 -10.57 6.72
C PHE A 31 3.14 -11.32 7.89
N ARG A 32 3.09 -10.78 9.11
CA ARG A 32 3.59 -11.45 10.32
C ARG A 32 2.52 -12.30 11.01
N LEU A 33 1.25 -12.18 10.63
CA LEU A 33 0.18 -12.96 11.24
C LEU A 33 0.19 -14.39 10.66
N SER A 34 0.25 -15.37 11.56
CA SER A 34 -0.06 -16.78 11.27
C SER A 34 -1.53 -17.12 11.53
N VAL A 35 -2.31 -16.13 11.99
CA VAL A 35 -3.73 -16.26 12.34
C VAL A 35 -4.61 -15.50 11.34
N LEU A 36 -5.92 -15.72 11.43
CA LEU A 36 -6.90 -14.98 10.62
C LEU A 36 -6.69 -13.46 10.75
N VAL A 37 -6.62 -12.79 9.60
CA VAL A 37 -6.46 -11.34 9.52
C VAL A 37 -7.76 -10.66 9.90
N THR A 38 -7.79 -10.04 11.09
CA THR A 38 -8.91 -9.25 11.59
C THR A 38 -8.42 -7.87 12.03
N THR A 39 -9.30 -6.85 12.06
CA THR A 39 -8.94 -5.51 12.58
C THR A 39 -8.39 -5.59 14.00
N ARG A 40 -8.94 -6.48 14.83
CA ARG A 40 -8.46 -6.78 16.18
C ARG A 40 -7.07 -7.41 16.19
N ALA A 41 -6.80 -8.37 15.31
CA ALA A 41 -5.48 -8.98 15.19
C ALA A 41 -4.44 -7.94 14.74
N ILE A 42 -4.75 -7.15 13.70
CA ILE A 42 -3.87 -6.07 13.22
C ILE A 42 -3.59 -5.08 14.35
N GLY A 43 -4.62 -4.67 15.11
CA GLY A 43 -4.43 -3.78 16.25
C GLY A 43 -3.51 -4.38 17.32
N ARG A 44 -3.79 -5.63 17.74
CA ARG A 44 -3.02 -6.32 18.78
C ARG A 44 -1.56 -6.54 18.41
N PHE A 45 -1.27 -6.94 17.17
CA PHE A 45 0.07 -7.31 16.73
C PHE A 45 0.85 -6.17 16.07
N GLY A 46 0.17 -5.12 15.59
CA GLY A 46 0.77 -3.99 14.87
C GLY A 46 1.01 -2.74 15.73
N SER A 47 0.83 -2.83 17.05
CA SER A 47 0.91 -1.70 17.99
C SER A 47 -0.01 -0.54 17.61
N LEU A 48 -1.18 -0.85 17.04
CA LEU A 48 -2.21 0.12 16.65
C LEU A 48 -3.47 -0.12 17.49
N SER A 49 -4.20 0.93 17.87
CA SER A 49 -5.52 0.69 18.44
C SER A 49 -6.47 0.14 17.37
N THR A 50 -7.36 -0.79 17.73
CA THR A 50 -8.38 -1.33 16.81
C THR A 50 -9.16 -0.21 16.13
N ARG A 51 -9.51 0.84 16.88
CA ARG A 51 -10.17 2.05 16.37
C ARG A 51 -9.35 2.79 15.31
N SER A 52 -8.02 2.80 15.42
CA SER A 52 -7.15 3.41 14.41
C SER A 52 -7.13 2.61 13.12
N VAL A 53 -7.21 1.28 13.21
CA VAL A 53 -7.32 0.39 12.03
C VAL A 53 -8.67 0.58 11.37
N GLU A 54 -9.77 0.58 12.14
CA GLU A 54 -11.12 0.82 11.62
C GLU A 54 -11.24 2.18 10.93
N ARG A 55 -10.72 3.25 11.55
CA ARG A 55 -10.69 4.59 10.96
C ARG A 55 -9.84 4.69 9.69
N PHE A 56 -8.84 3.83 9.53
CA PHE A 56 -8.06 3.78 8.29
C PHE A 56 -8.88 3.22 7.13
N TYR A 57 -9.78 2.27 7.40
CA TYR A 57 -10.65 1.66 6.38
C TYR A 57 -12.02 2.33 6.23
N ALA A 58 -12.40 3.24 7.12
CA ALA A 58 -13.68 3.96 7.08
C ALA A 58 -13.87 4.96 5.91
N PRO A 59 -12.84 5.65 5.38
CA PRO A 59 -12.99 6.58 4.25
C PRO A 59 -13.43 5.89 2.96
N LYS A 60 -13.83 6.70 1.96
CA LYS A 60 -14.17 6.23 0.60
C LYS A 60 -13.10 5.25 0.07
N PRO A 61 -13.51 4.22 -0.71
CA PRO A 61 -12.58 3.24 -1.25
C PRO A 61 -11.46 3.96 -2.01
N LEU A 62 -10.22 3.60 -1.67
CA LEU A 62 -9.06 4.04 -2.42
C LEU A 62 -9.26 3.69 -3.90
N GLY A 63 -8.84 4.58 -4.80
CA GLY A 63 -8.85 4.35 -6.23
C GLY A 63 -7.90 3.23 -6.61
N TRP A 64 -8.31 1.97 -6.40
CA TRP A 64 -7.47 0.79 -6.61
C TRP A 64 -6.92 0.71 -8.04
N THR A 65 -7.67 1.20 -9.02
CA THR A 65 -7.20 1.33 -10.41
C THR A 65 -5.98 2.23 -10.51
N LEU A 66 -6.01 3.40 -9.87
CA LEU A 66 -4.90 4.34 -9.90
C LEU A 66 -3.68 3.82 -9.14
N ILE A 67 -3.91 3.19 -7.98
CA ILE A 67 -2.86 2.49 -7.22
C ILE A 67 -2.17 1.44 -8.10
N ARG A 68 -2.94 0.62 -8.84
CA ARG A 68 -2.41 -0.38 -9.77
C ARG A 68 -1.61 0.25 -10.90
N VAL A 69 -2.09 1.35 -11.48
CA VAL A 69 -1.39 2.09 -12.55
C VAL A 69 -0.06 2.65 -12.04
N LEU A 70 -0.04 3.24 -10.84
CA LEU A 70 1.18 3.78 -10.23
C LEU A 70 2.21 2.68 -9.97
N LEU A 71 1.80 1.57 -9.36
CA LEU A 71 2.68 0.42 -9.12
C LEU A 71 3.20 -0.18 -10.43
N PHE A 72 2.33 -0.35 -11.43
CA PHE A 72 2.73 -0.85 -12.75
C PHE A 72 3.73 0.07 -13.41
N ARG A 73 3.44 1.38 -13.46
CA ARG A 73 4.31 2.38 -14.07
C ARG A 73 5.72 2.37 -13.46
N THR A 74 5.82 2.22 -12.16
CA THR A 74 7.11 2.34 -11.45
C THR A 74 7.93 1.06 -11.44
N PHE A 75 7.28 -0.12 -11.35
CA PHE A 75 7.99 -1.39 -11.16
C PHE A 75 7.95 -2.34 -12.35
N LEU A 76 6.97 -2.21 -13.25
CA LEU A 76 6.73 -3.16 -14.34
C LEU A 76 6.86 -2.52 -15.73
N PHE A 77 6.58 -1.23 -15.84
CA PHE A 77 6.68 -0.52 -17.11
C PHE A 77 8.09 -0.03 -17.35
N ASP A 78 8.76 -0.61 -18.35
CA ASP A 78 10.02 -0.12 -18.85
C ASP A 78 9.77 0.71 -20.12
N ALA A 79 9.86 2.04 -20.00
CA ALA A 79 9.68 2.95 -21.13
C ALA A 79 10.73 2.73 -22.25
N SER A 80 11.91 2.19 -21.92
CA SER A 80 12.96 1.92 -22.90
C SER A 80 12.66 0.69 -23.78
N SER A 81 11.80 -0.21 -23.30
CA SER A 81 11.31 -1.37 -24.06
C SER A 81 10.26 -1.01 -25.11
N VAL A 82 9.65 0.16 -25.02
CA VAL A 82 8.63 0.63 -25.96
C VAL A 82 9.32 1.33 -27.14
N SER A 83 9.82 0.55 -28.10
CA SER A 83 10.27 1.11 -29.38
C SER A 83 9.05 1.55 -30.19
N ILE A 84 8.74 2.84 -30.19
CA ILE A 84 7.79 3.41 -31.15
C ILE A 84 8.52 3.46 -32.49
N ARG A 85 8.42 2.39 -33.28
CA ARG A 85 8.78 2.45 -34.71
C ARG A 85 7.68 3.23 -35.42
N PHE A 86 7.92 4.52 -35.64
CA PHE A 86 7.16 5.27 -36.63
C PHE A 86 7.38 4.61 -38.00
N ARG A 87 6.29 4.14 -38.60
CA ARG A 87 6.24 3.64 -39.97
C ARG A 87 5.60 4.70 -40.85
#